data_AF-A0A814QPV8-F1
#
_entry.id   AF-A0A814QPV8-F1
#
_cell.length_a   1.000
_cell.length_b   1.000
_cell.length_c   1.000
_cell.angle_alpha   90.00
_cell.angle_beta   90.00
_cell.angle_gamma   90.00
#
_symmetry.space_group_name_H-M   'P 1'
#
loop_
_entity.id
_entity.type
_entity.pdbx_description
1 polymer ?
#
loop_
_entity_poly.entity_id
_entity_poly.type
_entity_poly.pdbx_seq_one_letter_code
_entity_poly.pdbx_strand_id
1 'polypeptide(L)'
;MLFFIEQTRADEIKNNYDVRTLPRLDILSPTGEVLYSNCINEVSSEGAEFFRQWYCAKEKPTKTIVKAETTTTKAVTTTVFIELFGEQLLEHSADESSQTTTYMPTSKLEGKTVGLYFSGHWCRPSREFTVKLAEAYKNAYEYVEDKFEIVFVSWDNEENAYENFYKEMPWKALPFAVKTFDSSSTSANQQVITTTTTTTAFNQLLGYRLLQHDGHECAQTTNYINTIVLEGKTVALYFS
;
A
#
# COMPACT_ATOMS: atom_id res chain seq x y z
N MET A 1 7.87 24.40 -17.31
CA MET A 1 7.43 22.99 -17.34
C MET A 1 7.65 22.44 -15.95
N LEU A 2 6.61 22.49 -15.11
CA LEU A 2 6.65 21.85 -13.79
C LEU A 2 6.45 20.36 -14.02
N PHE A 3 7.51 19.58 -13.86
CA PHE A 3 7.38 18.13 -13.73
C PHE A 3 6.75 17.89 -12.36
N PHE A 4 5.45 17.62 -12.32
CA PHE A 4 4.86 16.97 -11.16
C PHE A 4 5.46 15.56 -11.12
N ILE A 5 6.46 15.37 -10.26
CA ILE A 5 6.94 14.02 -9.94
C ILE A 5 5.78 13.39 -9.15
N GLU A 6 5.05 12.49 -9.81
CA GLU A 6 4.02 11.68 -9.19
C GLU A 6 4.71 10.87 -8.08
N GLN A 7 4.51 11.25 -6.81
CA GLN A 7 5.18 10.55 -5.70
C GLN A 7 4.54 9.17 -5.53
N THR A 8 5.39 8.16 -5.36
CA THR A 8 4.91 6.82 -5.02
C THR A 8 4.66 6.73 -3.52
N ARG A 9 3.84 5.75 -3.12
CA ARG A 9 3.67 5.43 -1.70
C ARG A 9 5.00 5.11 -1.01
N ALA A 10 5.93 4.47 -1.72
CA ALA A 10 7.27 4.24 -1.19
C ALA A 10 7.97 5.57 -0.86
N ASP A 11 7.88 6.57 -1.73
CA ASP A 11 8.47 7.90 -1.52
C ASP A 11 7.89 8.61 -0.30
N GLU A 12 6.56 8.58 -0.13
CA GLU A 12 5.90 9.11 1.07
C GLU A 12 6.42 8.47 2.35
N ILE A 13 6.48 7.13 2.39
CA ILE A 13 6.95 6.40 3.57
C ILE A 13 8.42 6.72 3.84
N LYS A 14 9.28 6.71 2.82
CA LYS A 14 10.72 7.03 2.99
C LYS A 14 10.93 8.44 3.55
N ASN A 15 10.12 9.41 3.10
CA ASN A 15 10.14 10.78 3.61
C ASN A 15 9.62 10.86 5.05
N ASN A 16 8.49 10.23 5.37
CA ASN A 16 7.87 10.25 6.69
C ASN A 16 8.77 9.62 7.78
N TYR A 17 9.59 8.64 7.40
CA TYR A 17 10.53 7.98 8.30
C TYR A 17 11.94 8.60 8.26
N ASP A 18 12.16 9.70 7.53
CA ASP A 18 13.45 10.37 7.34
C ASP A 18 14.57 9.39 6.95
N VAL A 19 14.31 8.53 5.96
CA VAL A 19 15.25 7.50 5.52
C VAL A 19 16.33 8.15 4.65
N ARG A 20 17.54 8.26 5.19
CA ARG A 20 18.69 8.89 4.51
C ARG A 20 19.77 7.91 4.04
N THR A 21 19.74 6.68 4.56
CA THR A 21 20.77 5.67 4.32
C THR A 21 20.15 4.29 4.19
N LEU A 22 20.78 3.41 3.41
CA LEU A 22 20.42 2.01 3.30
C LEU A 22 21.56 1.08 3.76
N PRO A 23 21.21 -0.15 4.17
CA PRO A 23 19.86 -0.61 4.51
C PRO A 23 19.36 0.11 5.78
N ARG A 24 18.05 0.14 6.02
CA ARG A 24 17.45 0.57 7.29
C ARG A 24 16.28 -0.33 7.66
N LEU A 25 16.18 -0.68 8.94
CA LEU A 25 15.09 -1.48 9.50
C LEU A 25 14.52 -0.77 10.71
N ASP A 26 13.26 -0.33 10.65
CA ASP A 26 12.54 0.22 11.80
C ASP A 26 11.49 -0.80 12.26
N ILE A 27 11.28 -0.92 13.57
CA ILE A 27 10.34 -1.87 14.17
C ILE A 27 9.12 -1.11 14.67
N LEU A 28 7.95 -1.46 14.15
CA LEU A 28 6.67 -0.84 14.48
C LEU A 28 5.87 -1.73 15.43
N SER A 29 5.22 -1.10 16.39
CA SER A 29 4.22 -1.73 17.24
C SER A 29 2.98 -2.12 16.41
N PRO A 30 2.08 -2.96 16.96
CA PRO A 30 0.77 -3.21 16.35
C PRO A 30 -0.11 -1.96 16.14
N THR A 31 0.22 -0.85 16.79
CA THR A 31 -0.47 0.44 16.64
C THR A 31 0.24 1.37 15.66
N GLY A 32 1.30 0.91 14.98
CA GLY A 32 2.06 1.68 14.00
C GLY A 32 3.11 2.63 14.59
N GLU A 33 3.32 2.61 15.91
CA GLU A 33 4.35 3.42 16.57
C GLU A 33 5.74 2.81 16.39
N VAL A 34 6.77 3.63 16.16
CA VAL A 34 8.16 3.15 16.06
C VAL A 34 8.67 2.77 17.45
N LEU A 35 8.87 1.47 17.68
CA LEU A 35 9.45 0.90 18.90
C LEU A 35 10.98 0.98 18.88
N TYR A 36 11.58 0.66 17.74
CA TYR A 36 13.03 0.67 17.53
C TYR A 36 13.33 1.22 16.14
N SER A 37 14.38 2.02 16.02
CA SER A 37 14.78 2.61 14.74
C SER A 37 16.17 2.17 14.34
N ASN A 38 16.33 1.90 13.05
CA ASN A 38 17.57 1.52 12.39
C ASN A 38 18.31 0.33 13.02
N CYS A 39 17.62 -0.79 13.15
CA CYS A 39 18.05 -2.02 13.80
C CYS A 39 19.07 -2.88 13.01
N ILE A 40 19.86 -2.26 12.13
CA ILE A 40 20.78 -2.97 11.23
C ILE A 40 21.92 -3.63 12.01
N ASN A 41 22.45 -2.95 13.02
CA ASN A 41 23.59 -3.45 13.80
C ASN A 41 23.17 -4.61 14.70
N GLU A 42 21.99 -4.52 15.30
CA GLU A 42 21.36 -5.50 16.15
C GLU A 42 21.22 -6.84 15.40
N VAL A 43 20.56 -6.83 14.25
CA VAL A 43 20.41 -8.03 13.42
C VAL A 43 21.77 -8.55 12.94
N SER A 44 22.68 -7.65 12.56
CA SER A 44 24.00 -8.05 12.06
C SER A 44 24.92 -8.68 13.09
N SER A 45 24.69 -8.41 14.39
CA SER A 45 25.54 -8.85 15.50
C SER A 45 24.97 -10.05 16.25
N GLU A 46 23.67 -10.07 16.53
CA GLU A 46 23.05 -11.11 17.38
C GLU A 46 21.91 -11.89 16.66
N GLY A 47 21.60 -11.55 15.41
CA GLY A 47 20.67 -12.33 14.58
C GLY A 47 19.25 -12.40 15.14
N ALA A 48 18.75 -13.62 15.37
CA ALA A 48 17.35 -13.88 15.71
C ALA A 48 16.94 -13.46 17.14
N GLU A 49 17.89 -13.33 18.07
CA GLU A 49 17.59 -13.01 19.48
C GLU A 49 16.87 -11.66 19.66
N PHE A 50 17.16 -10.69 18.78
CA PHE A 50 16.50 -9.38 18.82
C PHE A 50 15.01 -9.45 18.44
N PHE A 51 14.59 -10.40 17.60
CA PHE A 51 13.17 -10.55 17.27
C PHE A 51 12.36 -10.93 18.51
N ARG A 52 12.91 -11.77 19.39
CA ARG A 52 12.31 -12.08 20.69
C ARG A 52 12.22 -10.83 21.55
N GLN A 53 13.29 -10.03 21.63
CA GLN A 53 13.30 -8.80 22.40
C GLN A 53 12.23 -7.81 21.90
N TRP A 54 12.15 -7.58 20.59
CA TRP A 54 11.18 -6.64 20.01
C TRP A 54 9.73 -7.10 20.21
N TYR A 55 9.49 -8.40 20.09
CA TYR A 55 8.18 -8.97 20.36
C TYR A 55 7.80 -8.88 21.86
N CYS A 56 8.74 -9.13 22.77
CA CYS A 56 8.50 -9.05 24.23
C CYS A 56 8.50 -7.62 24.79
N ALA A 57 9.09 -6.64 24.10
CA ALA A 57 9.18 -5.26 24.56
C ALA A 57 7.86 -4.48 24.54
N LYS A 58 6.73 -5.13 24.17
CA LYS A 58 5.36 -4.59 24.16
C LYS A 58 4.89 -3.98 25.50
N GLU A 59 5.69 -4.03 26.58
CA GLU A 59 5.32 -3.56 27.92
C GLU A 59 6.28 -2.53 28.56
N LYS A 60 7.04 -1.74 27.79
CA LYS A 60 7.71 -0.55 28.38
C LYS A 60 6.91 0.72 28.11
N PRO A 61 6.15 1.26 29.10
CA PRO A 61 5.39 2.48 28.92
C PRO A 61 6.34 3.68 28.95
N THR A 62 6.42 4.47 27.88
CA THR A 62 7.04 5.80 28.00
C THR A 62 6.44 6.86 27.08
N LYS A 63 5.66 7.75 27.73
CA LYS A 63 5.25 9.14 27.43
C LYS A 63 4.33 9.46 26.24
N THR A 64 3.04 9.50 26.59
CA THR A 64 1.94 10.39 26.14
C THR A 64 2.33 11.68 25.42
N ILE A 65 1.77 11.92 24.22
CA ILE A 65 0.77 12.95 23.78
C ILE A 65 0.19 12.40 22.44
N VAL A 66 -1.10 12.20 22.13
CA VAL A 66 -2.29 13.08 22.12
C VAL A 66 -3.57 12.22 22.22
N LYS A 67 -4.62 12.89 22.71
CA LYS A 67 -6.01 12.49 22.99
C LYS A 67 -6.68 11.50 22.03
N ALA A 68 -7.39 10.58 22.66
CA ALA A 68 -8.45 9.78 22.07
C ALA A 68 -9.66 10.64 21.66
N GLU A 69 -10.21 10.36 20.48
CA GLU A 69 -11.64 10.51 20.21
C GLU A 69 -12.16 9.22 19.59
N THR A 70 -13.21 8.69 20.23
CA THR A 70 -13.99 7.54 19.81
C THR A 70 -15.29 8.07 19.21
N THR A 71 -15.58 7.75 17.96
CA THR A 71 -16.95 7.85 17.42
C THR A 71 -17.25 6.71 16.45
N THR A 72 -18.13 5.82 16.91
CA THR A 72 -18.75 4.72 16.17
C THR A 72 -19.81 5.26 15.20
N THR A 73 -19.67 5.05 13.89
CA THR A 73 -20.79 4.72 12.98
C THR A 73 -20.28 4.11 11.66
N LYS A 74 -20.81 2.93 11.30
CA LYS A 74 -20.56 2.08 10.10
C LYS A 74 -19.89 2.76 8.87
N ALA A 75 -18.61 2.45 8.63
CA ALA A 75 -17.95 2.42 7.31
C ALA A 75 -16.50 1.90 7.51
N VAL A 76 -16.00 1.11 6.56
CA VAL A 76 -14.61 0.60 6.40
C VAL A 76 -13.63 0.98 7.52
N THR A 77 -13.29 0.03 8.40
CA THR A 77 -12.22 0.20 9.40
C THR A 77 -10.88 0.29 8.69
N THR A 78 -10.46 1.50 8.33
CA THR A 78 -9.09 1.78 7.94
C THR A 78 -8.22 1.58 9.17
N THR A 79 -7.28 0.65 9.08
CA THR A 79 -6.32 0.36 10.15
C THR A 79 -5.04 1.16 9.92
N VAL A 80 -4.21 1.31 10.95
CA VAL A 80 -2.96 2.08 10.84
C VAL A 80 -2.05 1.55 9.73
N PHE A 81 -2.03 0.24 9.50
CA PHE A 81 -1.22 -0.35 8.45
C PHE A 81 -1.85 -0.17 7.07
N ILE A 82 -3.18 -0.14 6.93
CA ILE A 82 -3.83 0.26 5.68
C ILE A 82 -3.53 1.74 5.37
N GLU A 83 -3.55 2.61 6.39
CA GLU A 83 -3.16 4.02 6.26
C GLU A 83 -1.68 4.22 5.94
N LEU A 84 -0.82 3.26 6.25
CA LEU A 84 0.61 3.31 5.97
C LEU A 84 0.98 2.67 4.64
N PHE A 85 0.42 1.51 4.30
CA PHE A 85 0.82 0.73 3.13
C PHE A 85 -0.19 0.73 1.98
N GLY A 86 -1.43 1.13 2.25
CA GLY A 86 -2.56 0.93 1.33
C GLY A 86 -3.26 -0.42 1.60
N GLU A 87 -4.24 -0.75 0.75
CA GLU A 87 -5.12 -1.91 0.98
C GLU A 87 -4.43 -3.27 0.77
N GLN A 88 -3.36 -3.31 -0.03
CA GLN A 88 -2.71 -4.55 -0.43
C GLN A 88 -1.18 -4.45 -0.40
N LEU A 89 -0.55 -5.56 -0.04
CA LEU A 89 0.88 -5.78 -0.18
C LEU A 89 1.12 -7.01 -1.06
N LEU A 90 2.37 -7.20 -1.48
CA LEU A 90 2.81 -8.42 -2.14
C LEU A 90 3.20 -9.48 -1.12
N GLU A 91 2.94 -10.74 -1.47
CA GLU A 91 3.50 -11.92 -0.85
C GLU A 91 3.96 -12.93 -1.91
N HIS A 92 4.92 -13.79 -1.57
CA HIS A 92 5.25 -14.93 -2.41
C HIS A 92 4.11 -15.94 -2.43
N SER A 93 3.84 -16.48 -3.63
CA SER A 93 2.87 -17.55 -3.81
C SER A 93 3.25 -18.79 -3.00
N ALA A 94 2.25 -19.51 -2.50
CA ALA A 94 2.45 -20.79 -1.82
C ALA A 94 2.95 -21.91 -2.76
N ASP A 95 2.81 -21.71 -4.07
CA ASP A 95 3.39 -22.61 -5.07
C ASP A 95 4.86 -22.24 -5.30
N GLU A 96 5.75 -22.89 -4.54
CA GLU A 96 7.20 -22.71 -4.60
C GLU A 96 7.78 -22.95 -6.00
N SER A 97 7.08 -23.71 -6.87
CA SER A 97 7.56 -24.01 -8.22
C SER A 97 7.49 -22.82 -9.18
N SER A 98 6.64 -21.83 -8.88
CA SER A 98 6.32 -20.74 -9.79
C SER A 98 7.11 -19.44 -9.52
N GLN A 99 7.73 -19.27 -8.34
CA GLN A 99 8.41 -18.02 -7.90
C GLN A 99 7.62 -16.74 -8.24
N THR A 100 6.30 -16.80 -8.17
CA THR A 100 5.40 -15.67 -8.47
C THR A 100 5.02 -14.93 -7.20
N THR A 101 4.75 -13.63 -7.35
CA THR A 101 4.20 -12.78 -6.29
C THR A 101 2.70 -12.59 -6.48
N THR A 102 1.94 -12.65 -5.39
CA THR A 102 0.50 -12.41 -5.35
C THR A 102 0.17 -11.26 -4.41
N TYR A 103 -1.02 -10.68 -4.53
CA TYR A 103 -1.48 -9.63 -3.61
C TYR A 103 -2.17 -10.24 -2.38
N MET A 104 -1.95 -9.60 -1.24
CA MET A 104 -2.54 -9.97 0.04
C MET A 104 -3.10 -8.71 0.73
N PRO A 105 -4.23 -8.82 1.46
CA PRO A 105 -4.83 -7.67 2.12
C PRO A 105 -3.98 -7.22 3.32
N THR A 106 -3.67 -5.92 3.40
CA THR A 106 -2.87 -5.33 4.48
C THR A 106 -3.44 -5.58 5.87
N SER A 107 -4.76 -5.80 5.99
CA SER A 107 -5.42 -6.17 7.24
C SER A 107 -4.89 -7.48 7.87
N LYS A 108 -4.15 -8.32 7.13
CA LYS A 108 -3.43 -9.47 7.71
C LYS A 108 -2.28 -9.06 8.64
N LEU A 109 -1.85 -7.80 8.65
CA LEU A 109 -0.82 -7.28 9.56
C LEU A 109 -1.39 -6.80 10.90
N GLU A 110 -2.70 -6.75 11.07
CA GLU A 110 -3.31 -6.28 12.32
C GLU A 110 -2.89 -7.10 13.53
N GLY A 111 -2.55 -6.41 14.62
CA GLY A 111 -2.06 -7.05 15.85
C GLY A 111 -0.60 -7.49 15.82
N LYS A 112 0.07 -7.44 14.67
CA LYS A 112 1.46 -7.87 14.50
C LYS A 112 2.44 -6.73 14.78
N THR A 113 3.64 -7.09 15.24
CA THR A 113 4.79 -6.20 15.17
C THR A 113 5.32 -6.22 13.75
N VAL A 114 5.59 -5.05 13.15
CA VAL A 114 6.00 -4.94 11.75
C VAL A 114 7.41 -4.38 11.63
N GLY A 115 8.32 -5.11 10.99
CA GLY A 115 9.62 -4.58 10.57
C GLY A 115 9.49 -3.83 9.23
N LEU A 116 9.65 -2.52 9.25
CA LEU A 116 9.67 -1.69 8.05
C LEU A 116 11.10 -1.67 7.47
N TYR A 117 11.31 -2.43 6.41
CA TYR A 117 12.64 -2.66 5.83
C TYR A 117 12.86 -1.83 4.57
N PHE A 118 13.70 -0.82 4.65
CA PHE A 118 14.12 0.00 3.52
C PHE A 118 15.40 -0.57 2.91
N SER A 119 15.35 -0.86 1.61
CA SER A 119 16.49 -1.42 0.89
C SER A 119 16.41 -1.14 -0.61
N GLY A 120 17.50 -1.39 -1.34
CA GLY A 120 17.54 -1.23 -2.79
C GLY A 120 18.58 -2.15 -3.40
N HIS A 121 18.23 -2.78 -4.52
CA HIS A 121 19.05 -3.77 -5.20
C HIS A 121 20.43 -3.22 -5.59
N TRP A 122 20.51 -1.96 -6.00
CA TRP A 122 21.76 -1.30 -6.39
C TRP A 122 22.77 -1.16 -5.24
N CYS A 123 22.30 -1.13 -3.99
CA CYS A 123 23.13 -0.90 -2.80
C CYS A 123 23.82 -2.20 -2.33
N ARG A 124 25.15 -2.21 -2.30
CA ARG A 124 25.90 -3.41 -1.87
C ARG A 124 25.68 -3.77 -0.39
N PRO A 125 25.82 -2.85 0.57
CA PRO A 125 25.51 -3.13 1.98
C PRO A 125 24.08 -3.66 2.18
N SER A 126 23.11 -3.19 1.38
CA SER A 126 21.74 -3.69 1.39
C SER A 126 21.65 -5.17 1.05
N ARG A 127 22.30 -5.61 -0.03
CA ARG A 127 22.29 -7.03 -0.43
C ARG A 127 22.92 -7.92 0.63
N GLU A 128 24.06 -7.50 1.19
CA GLU A 128 24.76 -8.25 2.25
C GLU A 128 23.89 -8.36 3.53
N PHE A 129 23.17 -7.29 3.88
CA PHE A 129 22.28 -7.30 5.03
C PHE A 129 21.00 -8.12 4.79
N THR A 130 20.40 -8.07 3.60
CA THR A 130 19.20 -8.86 3.27
C THR A 130 19.42 -10.34 3.55
N VAL A 131 20.59 -10.88 3.20
CA VAL A 131 20.93 -12.29 3.47
C VAL A 131 20.89 -12.59 4.97
N LYS A 132 21.53 -11.74 5.80
CA LYS A 132 21.54 -11.89 7.26
C LYS A 132 20.14 -11.74 7.86
N LEU A 133 19.37 -10.76 7.38
CA LEU A 133 18.01 -10.51 7.86
C LEU A 133 17.09 -11.68 7.51
N ALA A 134 17.20 -12.26 6.31
CA ALA A 134 16.42 -13.43 5.91
C ALA A 134 16.74 -14.66 6.77
N GLU A 135 18.01 -14.88 7.11
CA GLU A 135 18.42 -15.94 8.03
C GLU A 135 17.87 -15.71 9.44
N ALA A 136 18.05 -14.51 9.99
CA ALA A 136 17.53 -14.15 11.31
C ALA A 136 16.00 -14.26 11.39
N TYR A 137 15.29 -13.81 10.34
CA TYR A 137 13.83 -13.88 10.26
C TYR A 137 13.31 -15.32 10.25
N LYS A 138 13.95 -16.21 9.48
CA LYS A 138 13.59 -17.64 9.46
C LYS A 138 13.79 -18.29 10.82
N ASN A 139 14.91 -18.00 11.48
CA ASN A 139 15.22 -18.54 12.80
C ASN A 139 14.32 -17.95 13.90
N ALA A 140 13.82 -16.72 13.71
CA ALA A 140 12.93 -16.07 14.66
C ALA A 140 11.55 -16.74 14.77
N TYR A 141 11.09 -17.48 13.74
CA TYR A 141 9.77 -18.11 13.71
C TYR A 141 9.51 -19.01 14.92
N GLU A 142 10.55 -19.63 15.49
CA GLU A 142 10.48 -20.44 16.71
C GLU A 142 10.00 -19.65 17.95
N TYR A 143 10.17 -18.32 17.95
CA TYR A 143 9.91 -17.46 19.12
C TYR A 143 8.74 -16.51 18.93
N VAL A 144 8.52 -16.03 17.70
CA VAL A 144 7.53 -14.97 17.42
C VAL A 144 6.33 -15.47 16.61
N GLU A 145 6.35 -16.72 16.14
CA GLU A 145 5.29 -17.37 15.36
C GLU A 145 4.77 -16.45 14.22
N ASP A 146 3.45 -16.25 14.14
CA ASP A 146 2.78 -15.42 13.15
C ASP A 146 2.64 -13.94 13.57
N LYS A 147 3.24 -13.53 14.69
CA LYS A 147 3.01 -12.22 15.33
C LYS A 147 4.00 -11.14 14.94
N PHE A 148 4.99 -11.48 14.11
CA PHE A 148 5.94 -10.55 13.52
C PHE A 148 5.94 -10.72 12.00
N GLU A 149 6.04 -9.63 11.26
CA GLU A 149 6.17 -9.65 9.80
C GLU A 149 7.11 -8.53 9.35
N ILE A 150 7.79 -8.71 8.22
CA ILE A 150 8.60 -7.66 7.59
C ILE A 150 7.88 -7.15 6.34
N VAL A 151 7.90 -5.83 6.14
CA VAL A 151 7.41 -5.19 4.91
C VAL A 151 8.58 -4.46 4.25
N PHE A 152 8.97 -4.94 3.08
CA PHE A 152 9.98 -4.32 2.24
C PHE A 152 9.43 -3.06 1.56
N VAL A 153 10.16 -1.96 1.71
CA VAL A 153 9.94 -0.69 1.02
C VAL A 153 11.15 -0.39 0.15
N SER A 154 10.93 -0.42 -1.16
CA SER A 154 12.02 -0.31 -2.14
C SER A 154 12.55 1.11 -2.32
N TRP A 155 13.87 1.19 -2.51
CA TRP A 155 14.57 2.36 -3.05
C TRP A 155 15.10 2.13 -4.47
N ASP A 156 14.69 1.05 -5.11
CA ASP A 156 14.94 0.86 -6.54
C ASP A 156 14.05 1.81 -7.36
N ASN A 157 14.61 2.35 -8.44
CA ASN A 157 13.88 3.21 -9.38
C ASN A 157 13.39 2.42 -10.62
N GLU A 158 13.73 1.13 -10.71
CA GLU A 158 13.38 0.25 -11.81
C GLU A 158 12.64 -0.99 -11.29
N GLU A 159 11.48 -1.28 -11.88
CA GLU A 159 10.61 -2.37 -11.46
C GLU A 159 11.31 -3.73 -11.53
N ASN A 160 12.10 -3.97 -12.57
CA ASN A 160 12.84 -5.23 -12.72
C ASN A 160 13.92 -5.41 -11.63
N ALA A 161 14.59 -4.33 -11.22
CA ALA A 161 15.55 -4.38 -10.11
C ALA A 161 14.83 -4.69 -8.78
N TYR A 162 13.68 -4.05 -8.55
CA TYR A 162 12.82 -4.33 -7.41
C TYR A 162 12.34 -5.80 -7.38
N GLU A 163 11.78 -6.30 -8.48
CA GLU A 163 11.22 -7.64 -8.57
C GLU A 163 12.29 -8.71 -8.34
N ASN A 164 13.46 -8.57 -8.96
CA ASN A 164 14.54 -9.54 -8.80
C ASN A 164 15.07 -9.57 -7.38
N PHE A 165 15.18 -8.41 -6.73
CA PHE A 165 15.65 -8.35 -5.35
C PHE A 165 14.60 -8.88 -4.37
N TYR A 166 13.32 -8.57 -4.60
CA TYR A 166 12.24 -9.05 -3.74
C TYR A 166 12.11 -10.59 -3.77
N LYS A 167 12.41 -11.26 -4.89
CA LYS A 167 12.43 -12.73 -4.98
C LYS A 167 13.35 -13.41 -3.95
N GLU A 168 14.37 -12.71 -3.45
CA GLU A 168 15.32 -13.24 -2.47
C GLU A 168 14.82 -13.11 -1.01
N MET A 169 13.66 -12.47 -0.79
CA MET A 169 13.19 -12.06 0.53
C MET A 169 12.01 -12.90 1.02
N PRO A 170 12.05 -13.48 2.23
CA PRO A 170 10.96 -14.35 2.72
C PRO A 170 9.74 -13.60 3.32
N TRP A 171 9.55 -12.32 3.02
CA TRP A 171 8.57 -11.44 3.69
C TRP A 171 7.67 -10.67 2.71
N LYS A 172 6.87 -9.71 3.18
CA LYS A 172 5.93 -8.93 2.36
C LYS A 172 6.62 -7.72 1.72
N ALA A 173 6.06 -7.18 0.66
CA ALA A 173 6.58 -5.95 0.05
C ALA A 173 5.49 -4.97 -0.35
N LEU A 174 5.81 -3.69 -0.27
CA LEU A 174 5.00 -2.64 -0.85
C LEU A 174 5.08 -2.73 -2.39
N PRO A 175 3.96 -2.77 -3.13
CA PRO A 175 4.01 -2.86 -4.59
C PRO A 175 4.78 -1.68 -5.20
N PHE A 176 5.53 -1.94 -6.27
CA PHE A 176 6.48 -0.98 -6.85
C PHE A 176 5.83 0.36 -7.27
N ALA A 177 4.67 0.28 -7.93
CA ALA A 177 3.97 1.43 -8.48
C ALA A 177 2.63 1.71 -7.78
N VAL A 178 2.60 1.73 -6.44
CA VAL A 178 1.42 2.25 -5.72
C VAL A 178 1.41 3.77 -5.82
N LYS A 179 0.53 4.29 -6.70
CA LYS A 179 0.24 5.71 -6.80
C LYS A 179 -0.59 6.15 -5.60
N THR A 180 -0.18 7.22 -4.95
CA THR A 180 -1.03 7.88 -3.96
C THR A 180 -1.86 8.96 -4.65
N PHE A 181 -3.17 8.96 -4.41
CA PHE A 181 -4.02 10.04 -4.87
C PHE A 181 -3.94 11.14 -3.82
N ASP A 182 -3.24 12.23 -4.12
CA ASP A 182 -3.22 13.40 -3.25
C ASP A 182 -4.61 14.05 -3.26
N SER A 183 -5.35 13.86 -2.16
CA SER A 183 -6.65 14.50 -1.95
C SER A 183 -6.54 16.02 -1.72
N SER A 184 -5.34 16.55 -1.47
CA SER A 184 -5.07 17.98 -1.27
C SER A 184 -4.77 18.75 -2.56
N SER A 185 -4.54 18.07 -3.68
CA SER A 185 -4.38 18.68 -5.00
C SER A 185 -5.66 18.63 -5.85
N THR A 186 -6.79 19.10 -5.30
CA THR A 186 -7.94 19.48 -6.15
C THR A 186 -7.86 20.97 -6.46
N SER A 187 -6.87 21.36 -7.25
CA SER A 187 -6.95 22.61 -8.01
C SER A 187 -7.43 22.27 -9.41
N ALA A 188 -8.66 22.69 -9.71
CA ALA A 188 -9.34 22.47 -10.97
C ALA A 188 -8.44 22.67 -12.20
N ASN A 189 -8.33 21.62 -13.02
CA ASN A 189 -8.29 21.76 -14.46
C ASN A 189 -8.74 20.44 -15.09
N GLN A 190 -9.93 20.47 -15.70
CA GLN A 190 -10.36 19.48 -16.66
C GLN A 190 -9.30 19.37 -17.76
N GLN A 191 -8.72 18.18 -17.91
CA GLN A 191 -8.22 17.75 -19.21
C GLN A 191 -8.94 16.46 -19.59
N VAL A 192 -9.81 16.63 -20.57
CA VAL A 192 -10.47 15.60 -21.35
C VAL A 192 -9.40 14.65 -21.89
N ILE A 193 -9.37 13.40 -21.42
CA ILE A 193 -8.64 12.33 -22.11
C ILE A 193 -9.57 11.79 -23.19
N THR A 194 -9.43 12.35 -24.40
CA THR A 194 -9.95 11.74 -25.62
C THR A 194 -9.03 10.58 -25.98
N THR A 195 -9.45 9.35 -25.70
CA THR A 195 -8.93 8.16 -26.40
C THR A 195 -10.08 7.48 -27.11
N THR A 196 -10.17 7.78 -28.40
CA THR A 196 -10.98 7.14 -29.42
C THR A 196 -10.72 5.64 -29.51
N THR A 197 -11.74 4.93 -30.02
CA THR A 197 -11.74 3.54 -30.53
C THR A 197 -11.75 2.41 -29.48
N THR A 198 -12.95 1.94 -29.10
CA THR A 198 -13.51 0.66 -29.58
C THR A 198 -14.94 0.49 -29.02
N THR A 199 -15.91 1.13 -29.67
CA THR A 199 -17.34 0.90 -29.48
C THR A 199 -17.80 -0.18 -30.44
N THR A 200 -17.77 -1.47 -30.08
CA THR A 200 -18.46 -2.54 -30.84
C THR A 200 -18.92 -3.74 -29.99
N ALA A 201 -18.90 -3.69 -28.64
CA ALA A 201 -19.27 -4.87 -27.84
C ALA A 201 -20.26 -4.64 -26.68
N PHE A 202 -21.10 -3.60 -26.73
CA PHE A 202 -22.10 -3.40 -25.65
C PHE A 202 -23.52 -3.01 -26.10
N ASN A 203 -23.84 -3.07 -27.39
CA ASN A 203 -25.20 -2.83 -27.89
C ASN A 203 -25.94 -4.14 -28.22
N GLN A 204 -25.95 -5.05 -27.25
CA GLN A 204 -26.82 -6.22 -27.31
C GLN A 204 -27.48 -6.50 -25.95
N LEU A 205 -27.90 -5.46 -25.24
CA LEU A 205 -28.93 -5.57 -24.22
C LEU A 205 -29.66 -4.24 -24.13
N LEU A 206 -31.00 -4.33 -24.13
CA LEU A 206 -31.99 -3.24 -24.09
C LEU A 206 -32.31 -2.63 -25.45
N GLY A 207 -33.19 -3.32 -26.18
CA GLY A 207 -33.88 -2.73 -27.32
C GLY A 207 -34.84 -1.63 -26.87
N TYR A 208 -34.62 -0.40 -27.35
CA TYR A 208 -35.68 0.61 -27.44
C TYR A 208 -35.52 1.44 -28.72
N ARG A 209 -36.67 1.64 -29.36
CA ARG A 209 -36.92 2.26 -30.66
C ARG A 209 -36.98 3.78 -30.50
N LEU A 210 -36.17 4.53 -31.25
CA LEU A 210 -36.26 6.00 -31.31
C LEU A 210 -37.56 6.42 -32.01
N LEU A 211 -38.36 7.28 -31.37
CA LEU A 211 -39.38 8.09 -32.05
C LEU A 211 -38.95 9.55 -31.98
N GLN A 212 -38.81 10.19 -33.14
CA GLN A 212 -38.67 11.64 -33.27
C GLN A 212 -40.06 12.29 -33.17
N HIS A 213 -40.15 13.46 -32.52
CA HIS A 213 -41.15 14.46 -32.89
C HIS A 213 -40.67 15.89 -32.61
N ASP A 214 -41.16 16.79 -33.46
CA ASP A 214 -40.73 18.15 -33.78
C ASP A 214 -40.68 19.18 -32.64
N GLY A 215 -39.85 20.21 -32.88
CA GLY A 215 -39.45 21.24 -31.94
C GLY A 215 -40.54 22.16 -31.39
N HIS A 216 -40.38 22.55 -30.13
CA HIS A 216 -40.43 23.90 -29.56
C HIS A 216 -40.12 23.80 -28.05
N GLU A 217 -39.40 24.78 -27.50
CA GLU A 217 -38.84 24.79 -26.14
C GLU A 217 -39.88 24.71 -25.01
N CYS A 218 -39.55 23.98 -23.94
CA CYS A 218 -40.07 24.25 -22.59
C CYS A 218 -39.14 23.64 -21.53
N ALA A 219 -38.55 24.49 -20.68
CA ALA A 219 -37.89 24.05 -19.46
C ALA A 219 -38.95 23.91 -18.36
N GLN A 220 -39.23 22.67 -17.92
CA GLN A 220 -39.70 22.39 -16.56
C GLN A 220 -39.16 21.03 -16.06
N THR A 221 -38.73 21.06 -14.82
CA THR A 221 -38.10 20.02 -14.01
C THR A 221 -38.90 18.72 -13.93
N THR A 222 -38.29 17.57 -14.18
CA THR A 222 -38.59 16.34 -13.40
C THR A 222 -37.38 15.40 -13.41
N ASN A 223 -37.01 14.92 -12.22
CA ASN A 223 -35.93 13.98 -11.96
C ASN A 223 -36.07 12.68 -12.74
N TYR A 224 -35.01 12.24 -13.43
CA TYR A 224 -34.69 10.82 -13.58
C TYR A 224 -33.17 10.64 -13.60
N ILE A 225 -32.61 10.32 -12.43
CA ILE A 225 -31.24 9.82 -12.31
C ILE A 225 -31.26 8.39 -12.86
N ASN A 226 -30.78 8.19 -14.08
CA ASN A 226 -30.46 6.85 -14.55
C ASN A 226 -29.16 6.41 -13.88
N THR A 227 -29.30 5.54 -12.88
CA THR A 227 -28.17 4.93 -12.18
C THR A 227 -27.67 3.76 -13.01
N ILE A 228 -26.45 3.84 -13.52
CA ILE A 228 -25.73 2.68 -14.07
C ILE A 228 -24.87 2.13 -12.95
N VAL A 229 -25.16 0.89 -12.52
CA VAL A 229 -24.35 0.15 -11.56
C VAL A 229 -23.34 -0.68 -12.34
N LEU A 230 -22.08 -0.28 -12.30
CA LEU A 230 -20.95 -1.15 -12.63
C LEU A 230 -20.28 -1.52 -11.31
N GLU A 231 -20.40 -2.81 -10.96
CA GLU A 231 -19.72 -3.51 -9.85
C GLU A 231 -19.35 -2.63 -8.65
N GLY A 232 -20.39 -2.03 -8.05
CA GLY A 232 -20.34 -1.49 -6.70
C GLY A 232 -19.97 -0.01 -6.56
N LYS A 233 -19.74 0.73 -7.65
CA LYS A 233 -19.61 2.20 -7.59
C LYS A 233 -20.80 2.89 -8.27
N THR A 234 -21.56 3.64 -7.48
CA THR A 234 -22.62 4.55 -7.95
C THR A 234 -21.98 5.81 -8.53
N VAL A 235 -22.12 6.04 -9.83
CA VAL A 235 -21.66 7.28 -10.48
C VAL A 235 -22.86 8.12 -10.85
N ALA A 236 -23.01 9.29 -10.23
CA ALA A 236 -23.98 10.30 -10.63
C ALA A 236 -23.36 11.19 -11.71
N LEU A 237 -23.95 11.22 -12.90
CA LEU A 237 -23.55 12.13 -13.97
C LEU A 237 -24.39 13.41 -13.88
N TYR A 238 -23.73 14.54 -13.63
CA TYR A 238 -24.33 15.87 -13.73
C TYR A 238 -24.03 16.43 -15.13
N PHE A 239 -25.08 16.82 -15.86
CA PHE A 239 -24.95 17.58 -17.09
C PHE A 239 -25.34 19.04 -16.80
N SER A 240 -24.45 19.98 -17.09
CA SER A 240 -24.76 21.41 -17.24
C SER A 240 -24.34 21.86 -18.63
#